data_AF-A0AAU6KW22-F1
#
_entry.id   AF-A0AAU6KW22-F1
#
_cell.length_a   1.000
_cell.length_b   1.000
_cell.length_c   1.000
_cell.angle_alpha   90.00
_cell.angle_beta   90.00
_cell.angle_gamma   90.00
#
_symmetry.space_group_name_H-M   'P 1'
#
loop_
_entity.id
_entity.type
_entity.pdbx_description
1 polymer ?
#
loop_
_entity_poly.entity_id
_entity_poly.type
_entity_poly.pdbx_seq_one_letter_code
_entity_poly.pdbx_strand_id
1 'polypeptide(L)'
;MSKTSVSNETSSMLCLWVEPWGTDHWMRPGEEFTVVTEMEPEESPFNVVVHKQGITVWVNSSNDAEVFDENGISVPCGHQRPAEDVL
;
A
#
# COMPACT_ATOMS: atom_id res chain seq x y z
N MET A 1 6.25 1.79 -16.17
CA MET A 1 6.07 1.80 -14.68
C MET A 1 4.80 1.05 -14.33
N SER A 2 4.95 -0.10 -13.65
CA SER A 2 3.88 -0.95 -13.16
C SER A 2 3.22 -0.27 -11.97
N LYS A 3 1.88 -0.25 -11.97
CA LYS A 3 1.08 0.39 -10.93
C LYS A 3 -0.10 -0.49 -10.54
N THR A 4 -0.46 -0.46 -9.26
CA THR A 4 -1.74 -0.99 -8.78
C THR A 4 -2.32 -0.09 -7.71
N SER A 5 -3.62 0.16 -7.78
CA SER A 5 -4.35 0.97 -6.82
C SER A 5 -5.19 0.09 -5.91
N VAL A 6 -5.28 0.47 -4.65
CA VAL A 6 -6.15 -0.16 -3.65
C VAL A 6 -6.90 0.94 -2.92
N SER A 7 -8.18 0.73 -2.69
CA SER A 7 -9.03 1.69 -1.98
C SER A 7 -9.60 1.10 -0.70
N ASN A 8 -9.72 1.92 0.34
CA ASN A 8 -10.36 1.55 1.58
C ASN A 8 -11.85 1.94 1.55
N GLU A 9 -12.68 1.08 0.96
CA GLU A 9 -14.14 1.27 0.91
C GLU A 9 -14.86 0.86 2.21
N THR A 10 -14.12 0.64 3.30
CA THR A 10 -14.69 0.26 4.59
C THR A 10 -14.91 1.48 5.47
N SER A 11 -15.64 1.30 6.58
CA SER A 11 -15.82 2.35 7.59
C SER A 11 -14.69 2.40 8.64
N SER A 12 -13.66 1.56 8.50
CA SER A 12 -12.56 1.43 9.47
C SER A 12 -11.22 1.79 8.84
N MET A 13 -10.24 2.11 9.67
CA MET A 13 -8.87 2.28 9.20
C MET A 13 -8.28 0.93 8.77
N LEU A 14 -7.61 0.89 7.62
CA LEU A 14 -6.94 -0.30 7.12
C LEU A 14 -5.44 -0.04 6.97
N CYS A 15 -4.64 -1.06 7.24
CA CYS A 15 -3.23 -1.06 6.91
C CYS A 15 -3.03 -1.64 5.51
N LEU A 16 -2.28 -0.93 4.65
CA LEU A 16 -1.71 -1.45 3.42
C LEU A 16 -0.26 -1.86 3.68
N TRP A 17 0.04 -3.15 3.54
CA TRP A 17 1.41 -3.65 3.51
C TRP A 17 1.91 -3.75 2.07
N VAL A 18 3.12 -3.25 1.82
CA VAL A 18 3.84 -3.47 0.56
C VAL A 18 4.99 -4.43 0.81
N GLU A 19 4.89 -5.60 0.20
CA GLU A 19 5.81 -6.72 0.34
C GLU A 19 6.67 -6.89 -0.93
N PRO A 20 7.94 -7.32 -0.80
CA PRO A 20 8.56 -7.95 0.38
C PRO A 20 9.26 -7.00 1.38
N TRP A 21 9.15 -5.68 1.23
CA TRP A 21 9.87 -4.73 2.10
C TRP A 21 9.24 -4.55 3.49
N GLY A 22 8.04 -5.09 3.73
CA GLY A 22 7.33 -4.97 5.00
C GLY A 22 6.96 -3.53 5.36
N THR A 23 6.82 -2.62 4.38
CA THR A 23 6.40 -1.25 4.65
C THR A 23 4.89 -1.18 4.84
N ASP A 24 4.42 -0.43 5.83
CA ASP A 24 3.01 -0.23 6.13
C ASP A 24 2.55 1.21 5.88
N HIS A 25 1.35 1.36 5.31
CA HIS A 25 0.73 2.63 4.96
C HIS A 25 -0.73 2.59 5.36
N TRP A 26 -1.17 3.47 6.27
CA TRP A 26 -2.51 3.37 6.84
C TRP A 26 -3.50 4.27 6.14
N MET A 27 -4.63 3.68 5.74
CA MET A 27 -5.68 4.27 4.92
C MET A 27 -6.91 4.55 5.80
N ARG A 28 -7.37 5.80 5.82
CA ARG A 28 -8.70 6.16 6.35
C ARG A 28 -9.80 5.63 5.43
N PRO A 29 -11.04 5.51 5.94
CA PRO A 29 -12.21 5.28 5.10
C PRO A 29 -12.25 6.24 3.91
N GLY A 30 -12.38 5.69 2.70
CA GLY A 30 -12.46 6.42 1.43
C GLY A 30 -11.12 6.82 0.81
N GLU A 31 -9.98 6.56 1.43
CA GLU A 31 -8.67 6.82 0.82
C GLU A 31 -8.31 5.75 -0.22
N GLU A 32 -7.58 6.16 -1.26
CA GLU A 32 -6.94 5.30 -2.25
C GLU A 32 -5.44 5.53 -2.24
N PHE A 33 -4.67 4.44 -2.26
CA PHE A 33 -3.23 4.48 -2.47
C PHE A 33 -2.84 3.71 -3.73
N THR A 34 -1.88 4.25 -4.47
CA THR A 34 -1.28 3.62 -5.65
C THR A 34 0.15 3.17 -5.32
N VAL A 35 0.42 1.88 -5.48
CA VAL A 35 1.78 1.32 -5.42
C VAL A 35 2.39 1.37 -6.82
N VAL A 36 3.58 1.94 -6.94
CA VAL A 36 4.29 2.16 -8.21
C VAL A 36 5.67 1.54 -8.13
N THR A 37 6.12 0.94 -9.24
CA THR A 37 7.51 0.50 -9.42
C THR A 37 8.11 1.15 -10.66
N GLU A 38 9.44 1.13 -10.78
CA GLU A 38 10.16 1.68 -11.94
C GLU A 38 10.01 0.83 -13.22
N MET A 39 9.66 -0.46 -13.10
CA MET A 39 9.61 -1.42 -14.22
C MET A 39 8.29 -1.41 -14.98
N GLU A 40 8.19 -2.08 -16.12
CA GLU A 40 6.90 -2.28 -16.81
C GLU A 40 6.04 -3.38 -16.16
N PRO A 41 4.70 -3.38 -16.37
CA PRO A 41 3.77 -4.33 -15.75
C PRO A 41 4.14 -5.81 -15.95
N GLU A 42 4.71 -6.17 -17.10
CA GLU A 42 5.14 -7.54 -17.41
C GLU A 42 6.36 -7.97 -16.61
N GLU A 43 7.17 -7.02 -16.13
CA GLU A 43 8.43 -7.26 -15.41
C GLU A 43 8.24 -7.18 -13.89
N SER A 44 7.22 -6.45 -13.43
CA SER A 44 6.92 -6.30 -12.01
C SER A 44 5.40 -6.36 -11.74
N PRO A 45 4.79 -7.55 -11.88
CA PRO A 45 3.36 -7.72 -11.62
C PRO A 45 3.08 -7.72 -10.12
N PHE A 46 1.85 -7.36 -9.75
CA PHE A 46 1.40 -7.35 -8.35
C PHE A 46 0.47 -8.51 -8.04
N ASN A 47 0.53 -8.99 -6.80
CA ASN A 47 -0.55 -9.77 -6.19
C ASN A 47 -1.19 -8.93 -5.09
N VAL A 48 -2.52 -8.79 -5.13
CA VAL A 48 -3.28 -8.05 -4.11
C VAL A 48 -4.08 -9.04 -3.26
N VAL A 49 -3.88 -9.01 -1.95
CA VAL A 49 -4.56 -9.87 -0.99
C VAL A 49 -5.31 -9.01 0.01
N VAL A 50 -6.64 -9.12 0.03
CA VAL A 50 -7.50 -8.46 1.01
C VAL A 50 -7.79 -9.45 2.15
N HIS A 51 -7.53 -9.05 3.39
CA HIS A 51 -7.75 -9.87 4.57
C HIS A 51 -8.29 -9.05 5.74
N LYS A 52 -8.61 -9.72 6.85
CA LYS A 52 -9.32 -9.09 7.99
C LYS A 52 -8.56 -7.92 8.63
N GLN A 53 -7.24 -7.91 8.50
CA GLN A 53 -6.35 -6.91 9.12
C GLN A 53 -6.00 -5.76 8.16
N GLY A 54 -6.36 -5.86 6.87
CA GLY A 54 -6.00 -4.87 5.86
C GLY A 54 -5.75 -5.48 4.49
N ILE A 55 -4.82 -4.88 3.75
CA ILE A 55 -4.52 -5.22 2.37
C ILE A 55 -3.02 -5.45 2.26
N THR A 56 -2.60 -6.52 1.59
CA THR A 56 -1.20 -6.73 1.21
C THR A 56 -1.07 -6.62 -0.30
N VAL A 57 -0.15 -5.78 -0.76
CA VAL A 57 0.32 -5.73 -2.15
C VAL A 57 1.70 -6.36 -2.21
N TRP A 58 1.79 -7.53 -2.85
CA TRP A 58 3.05 -8.20 -3.15
C TRP A 58 3.56 -7.75 -4.51
N VAL A 59 4.75 -7.15 -4.52
CA VAL A 59 5.47 -6.81 -5.74
C VAL A 59 6.31 -8.01 -6.16
N ASN A 60 5.96 -8.66 -7.27
CA ASN A 60 6.66 -9.89 -7.71
C ASN A 60 7.91 -9.56 -8.54
N SER A 61 8.74 -8.66 -8.03
CA SER A 61 10.06 -8.35 -8.58
C SER A 61 11.01 -7.94 -7.46
N SER A 62 12.30 -7.77 -7.78
CA SER A 62 13.31 -7.29 -6.84
C SER A 62 13.43 -5.77 -6.79
N ASN A 63 12.58 -5.03 -7.52
CA ASN A 63 12.70 -3.58 -7.66
C ASN A 63 11.86 -2.88 -6.61
N ASP A 64 12.38 -1.79 -6.05
CA ASP A 64 11.70 -1.00 -5.04
C ASP A 64 10.32 -0.51 -5.51
N ALA A 65 9.48 -0.22 -4.53
CA ALA A 65 8.14 0.29 -4.73
C ALA A 65 7.88 1.53 -3.86
N GLU A 66 7.19 2.50 -4.46
CA GLU A 66 6.75 3.72 -3.80
C GLU A 66 5.23 3.74 -3.72
N VAL A 67 4.69 4.42 -2.71
CA VAL A 67 3.24 4.57 -2.51
C VAL A 67 2.86 6.04 -2.65
N PHE A 68 1.76 6.29 -3.34
CA PHE A 68 1.21 7.63 -3.57
C PHE A 68 -0.27 7.68 -3.25
N ASP A 69 -0.75 8.83 -2.77
CA ASP A 69 -2.18 9.11 -2.62
C ASP A 69 -2.84 9.48 -3.96
N GLU A 70 -4.15 9.71 -3.94
CA GLU A 70 -4.94 10.11 -5.11
C GLU A 70 -4.48 11.43 -5.77
N ASN A 71 -3.74 12.27 -5.03
CA ASN A 71 -3.19 13.54 -5.52
C ASN A 71 -1.76 13.38 -6.05
N GLY A 72 -1.21 12.16 -6.02
CA GLY A 72 0.17 11.86 -6.41
C GLY A 72 1.21 12.27 -5.37
N ILE A 73 0.82 12.46 -4.11
CA ILE A 73 1.73 12.78 -3.00
C ILE A 73 2.28 11.48 -2.43
N SER A 74 3.60 11.44 -2.20
CA SER A 74 4.27 10.26 -1.62
C SER A 74 3.76 9.96 -0.22
N VAL A 75 3.44 8.69 0.01
CA VAL A 75 2.99 8.12 1.28
C VAL A 75 4.14 7.27 1.84
N PRO A 76 4.89 7.77 2.84
CA PRO A 76 6.02 7.04 3.40
C PRO A 76 5.54 5.92 4.34
N CYS A 77 6.40 4.92 4.56
CA CYS A 77 6.17 3.88 5.57
C CYS A 77 5.84 4.50 6.95
N GLY A 78 4.83 3.96 7.62
CA GLY A 78 4.27 4.46 8.87
C GLY A 78 3.29 5.61 8.72
N HIS A 79 2.96 6.04 7.51
CA HIS A 79 1.94 7.07 7.27
C HIS A 79 0.63 6.71 7.98
N GLN A 80 0.12 7.62 8.81
CA GLN A 80 -1.08 7.48 9.63
C GLN A 80 -1.13 6.23 10.52
N ARG A 81 0.02 5.60 10.82
CA ARG A 81 0.07 4.47 11.75
C ARG A 81 -0.57 4.88 13.08
N PRO A 82 -1.56 4.12 13.59
CA PRO A 82 -2.14 4.38 14.90
C PRO A 82 -1.04 4.45 15.95
N ALA A 83 -1.18 5.36 16.92
CA ALA A 83 -0.31 5.35 18.07
C ALA A 83 -0.40 3.98 18.76
N GLU A 84 0.72 3.41 19.18
CA GLU A 84 0.66 2.26 20.07
C GLU A 84 -0.05 2.71 21.35
N ASP A 85 -1.14 2.03 21.71
CA ASP A 85 -1.74 2.19 23.02
C ASP A 85 -0.69 1.80 24.06
N VAL A 86 -0.02 2.80 24.63
CA VAL A 86 0.84 2.61 25.80
C VAL A 86 -0.11 2.33 26.96
N LEU A 87 -0.39 1.05 27.20
CA LEU A 87 -1.08 0.56 28.39
C LEU A 87 -0.25 0.82 29.66
#